data_AF-A0A143YAY6-F1
#
_entry.id   AF-A0A143YAY6-F1
#
_cell.length_a   1.000
_cell.length_b   1.000
_cell.length_c   1.000
_cell.angle_alpha   90.00
_cell.angle_beta   90.00
_cell.angle_gamma   90.00
#
_symmetry.space_group_name_H-M   'P 1'
#
loop_
_entity.id
_entity.type
_entity.pdbx_description
1 polymer ?
#
loop_
_entity_poly.entity_id
_entity_poly.type
_entity_poly.pdbx_seq_one_letter_code
_entity_poly.pdbx_strand_id
1 'polypeptide(L)'
;MIIDGPEFQKALPIIEAIENAGYEAYFVGGCVRDTLLNLQISDVDIASSAMPEEIQRIFPITFDVGIQHGTVMVLFENQTYEITTFRTESKYEKFRRPEKVEYVRSLQEDLKRRDFTINAMAVNRRGEIKDFFDGQKDLEHKLIRAVGNPEERFREDALRMMRAARFMSQLDFRIEDATREAVVEYHPLLSKIAVERVRDEWNKLLIGRNRKIGIKFFVETRLFQMCPGFQNKEDNLVDLALFPMQFQGTTIAWIVLVHFLKMEDTDIESFLRSWKCSRKEISDIRMGVHALKIRMQKFWDYPLLYETGIEIALQVEEIIEGFGLTSQTELLLELDRTIPIHSIKDLALDGKELMALLKIKRGGPFLGEIFEDIKNLVLAEKLENTPTAIKNFILKRRMIYLDEIFTAQYTVQKKDLASEVGSGMLEVLSTPALLAMIENTCKEMVQLHLDEGFTTVGTHVDLTHKKPSLPGAVITVEVKFTEQSGSKYYFECRALDQGVEIGSAKHTRAVVNAKTFMEKLK
;
A
#
# COMPACT_ATOMS: atom_id res chain seq x y z
N MET A 1 45.17 -5.22 8.48
CA MET A 1 44.68 -6.08 9.58
C MET A 1 43.16 -5.99 9.62
N ILE A 2 42.47 -7.05 10.06
CA ILE A 2 40.98 -7.12 10.05
C ILE A 2 40.34 -5.94 10.80
N ILE A 3 41.00 -5.46 11.85
CA ILE A 3 40.51 -4.37 12.68
C ILE A 3 40.89 -2.97 12.16
N ASP A 4 41.52 -2.85 10.99
CA ASP A 4 41.92 -1.53 10.43
C ASP A 4 40.73 -0.77 9.82
N GLY A 5 39.57 -1.42 9.69
CA GLY A 5 38.34 -0.79 9.23
C GLY A 5 37.89 0.34 10.17
N PRO A 6 37.33 1.45 9.64
CA PRO A 6 36.97 2.61 10.43
C PRO A 6 35.93 2.29 11.52
N GLU A 7 35.04 1.33 11.28
CA GLU A 7 34.04 0.87 12.25
C GLU A 7 34.69 0.19 13.46
N PHE A 8 35.69 -0.68 13.24
CA PHE A 8 36.43 -1.31 14.34
C PHE A 8 37.30 -0.32 15.10
N GLN A 9 37.94 0.62 14.40
CA GLN A 9 38.78 1.63 15.04
C GLN A 9 37.98 2.52 16.00
N LYS A 10 36.74 2.87 15.64
CA LYS A 10 35.84 3.62 16.53
C LYS A 10 35.38 2.80 17.74
N ALA A 11 35.21 1.49 17.57
CA ALA A 11 34.77 0.59 18.63
C ALA A 11 35.92 0.05 19.50
N LEU A 12 37.18 0.20 19.07
CA LEU A 12 38.35 -0.31 19.77
C LEU A 12 38.50 0.22 21.21
N PRO A 13 38.26 1.52 21.49
CA PRO A 13 38.32 2.04 22.86
C PRO A 13 37.33 1.37 23.82
N ILE A 14 36.23 0.82 23.31
CA ILE A 14 35.23 0.10 24.11
C ILE A 14 35.78 -1.26 24.56
N ILE A 15 36.42 -2.01 23.65
CA ILE A 15 37.12 -3.24 24.01
C ILE A 15 38.22 -2.95 25.02
N GLU A 16 39.02 -1.89 24.81
CA GLU A 16 40.08 -1.51 25.74
C GLU A 16 39.55 -1.14 27.12
N ALA A 17 38.44 -0.41 27.22
CA ALA A 17 37.82 -0.06 28.49
C ALA A 17 37.37 -1.31 29.26
N ILE A 18 36.80 -2.30 28.57
CA ILE A 18 36.37 -3.56 29.17
C ILE A 18 37.57 -4.41 29.61
N GLU A 19 38.61 -4.50 28.78
CA GLU A 19 39.86 -5.21 29.12
C GLU A 19 40.58 -4.57 30.32
N ASN A 20 40.61 -3.23 30.38
CA ASN A 20 41.21 -2.49 31.50
C ASN A 20 40.44 -2.71 32.81
N ALA A 21 39.14 -3.03 32.74
CA ALA A 21 38.33 -3.41 33.90
C ALA A 21 38.50 -4.89 34.31
N GLY A 22 39.34 -5.66 33.61
CA GLY A 22 39.67 -7.05 33.95
C GLY A 22 38.79 -8.11 33.29
N TYR A 23 38.06 -7.76 32.23
CA TYR A 23 37.17 -8.67 31.51
C TYR A 23 37.66 -8.91 30.08
N GLU A 24 37.24 -10.00 29.44
CA GLU A 24 37.50 -10.23 28.03
C GLU A 24 36.45 -9.54 27.15
N ALA A 25 36.86 -9.03 25.99
CA ALA A 25 35.95 -8.49 24.98
C ALA A 25 36.47 -8.78 23.56
N TYR A 26 35.54 -9.08 22.66
CA TYR A 26 35.84 -9.41 21.26
C TYR A 26 34.78 -8.84 20.35
N PHE A 27 35.17 -8.46 19.14
CA PHE A 27 34.22 -8.27 18.05
C PHE A 27 33.75 -9.64 17.55
N VAL A 28 32.45 -9.82 17.33
CA VAL A 28 31.85 -11.13 17.03
C VAL A 28 30.78 -11.05 15.96
N GLY A 29 30.43 -12.17 15.34
CA GLY A 29 29.26 -12.27 14.48
C GLY A 29 29.45 -11.70 13.07
N GLY A 30 28.44 -10.97 12.60
CA GLY A 30 28.34 -10.54 11.19
C GLY A 30 29.49 -9.63 10.77
N CYS A 31 29.91 -8.71 11.64
CA CYS A 31 31.00 -7.78 11.33
C CYS A 31 32.31 -8.51 11.02
N VAL A 32 32.63 -9.60 11.74
CA VAL A 32 33.84 -10.39 11.49
C VAL A 32 33.77 -11.08 10.14
N ARG A 33 32.64 -11.74 9.84
CA ARG A 33 32.38 -12.39 8.55
C ARG A 33 32.48 -11.40 7.38
N ASP A 34 31.79 -10.27 7.50
CA ASP A 34 31.66 -9.31 6.42
C ASP A 34 33.01 -8.65 6.11
N THR A 35 33.82 -8.40 7.13
CA THR A 35 35.21 -7.94 6.96
C THR A 35 36.05 -8.94 6.19
N LEU A 36 35.97 -10.22 6.56
CA LEU A 36 36.70 -11.30 5.87
C LEU A 36 36.26 -11.48 4.41
N LEU A 37 35.02 -11.10 4.08
CA LEU A 37 34.49 -11.10 2.71
C LEU A 37 34.73 -9.78 1.96
N ASN A 38 35.41 -8.80 2.57
CA ASN A 38 35.57 -7.44 2.05
C ASN A 38 34.22 -6.76 1.74
N LEU A 39 33.21 -7.03 2.56
CA LEU A 39 31.91 -6.37 2.51
C LEU A 39 31.90 -5.19 3.48
N GLN A 40 31.05 -4.20 3.20
CA GLN A 40 30.82 -3.08 4.11
C GLN A 40 30.11 -3.58 5.37
N ILE A 41 30.62 -3.19 6.53
CA ILE A 41 30.05 -3.52 7.84
C ILE A 41 28.97 -2.49 8.15
N SER A 42 27.77 -2.92 8.54
CA SER A 42 26.72 -1.99 8.99
C SER A 42 26.88 -1.65 10.46
N ASP A 43 27.11 -2.66 11.29
CA ASP A 43 27.13 -2.56 12.75
C ASP A 43 28.23 -3.46 13.33
N VAL A 44 28.78 -3.06 14.48
CA VAL A 44 29.82 -3.81 15.20
C VAL A 44 29.22 -4.38 16.48
N ASP A 45 29.13 -5.71 16.53
CA ASP A 45 28.68 -6.43 17.72
C ASP A 45 29.89 -6.79 18.60
N ILE A 46 29.81 -6.47 19.88
CA ILE A 46 30.84 -6.80 20.87
C ILE A 46 30.29 -7.86 21.81
N ALA A 47 31.06 -8.92 22.07
CA ALA A 47 30.77 -9.87 23.13
C ALA A 47 31.83 -9.82 24.22
N SER A 48 31.41 -9.93 25.47
CA SER A 48 32.29 -9.80 26.63
C SER A 48 32.00 -10.81 27.73
N SER A 49 33.02 -11.15 28.52
CA SER A 49 32.84 -11.89 29.78
C SER A 49 32.23 -11.04 30.90
N ALA A 50 32.13 -9.73 30.73
CA ALA A 50 31.51 -8.81 31.68
C ALA A 50 29.99 -8.96 31.65
N MET A 51 29.38 -9.06 32.82
CA MET A 51 27.93 -9.08 33.05
C MET A 51 27.29 -7.73 32.73
N PRO A 52 25.98 -7.65 32.46
CA PRO A 52 25.30 -6.38 32.15
C PRO A 52 25.55 -5.29 33.20
N GLU A 53 25.50 -5.64 34.48
CA GLU A 53 25.74 -4.71 35.59
C GLU A 53 27.21 -4.27 35.68
N GLU A 54 28.14 -5.12 35.23
CA GLU A 54 29.57 -4.78 35.14
C GLU A 54 29.82 -3.81 33.97
N ILE A 55 29.18 -4.03 32.81
CA ILE A 55 29.21 -3.11 31.67
C ILE A 55 28.65 -1.73 32.04
N GLN A 56 27.51 -1.68 32.75
CA GLN A 56 26.91 -0.43 33.23
C GLN A 56 27.80 0.34 34.23
N ARG A 57 28.74 -0.33 34.91
CA ARG A 57 29.73 0.34 35.78
C ARG A 57 30.92 0.89 34.99
N ILE A 58 31.25 0.26 33.86
CA ILE A 58 32.37 0.68 33.01
C ILE A 58 31.98 1.90 32.17
N PHE A 59 30.75 1.96 31.68
CA PHE A 59 30.29 3.02 30.79
C PHE A 59 29.24 3.94 31.42
N PRO A 60 29.36 5.27 31.27
CA PRO A 60 28.49 6.23 31.96
C PRO A 60 27.08 6.34 31.36
N ILE A 61 26.91 6.03 30.08
CA ILE A 61 25.62 6.13 29.39
C ILE A 61 25.32 4.78 28.73
N THR A 62 24.37 4.06 29.32
CA THR A 62 23.92 2.75 28.84
C THR A 62 22.39 2.72 28.72
N PHE A 63 21.89 1.94 27.77
CA PHE A 63 20.47 1.67 27.60
C PHE A 63 20.18 0.19 27.78
N ASP A 64 19.13 -0.10 28.53
CA ASP A 64 18.74 -1.45 28.89
C ASP A 64 17.89 -2.06 27.77
N VAL A 65 18.56 -2.41 26.67
CA VAL A 65 17.92 -3.04 25.51
C VAL A 65 18.05 -4.55 25.65
N GLY A 66 17.17 -5.13 26.47
CA GLY A 66 17.12 -6.59 26.64
C GLY A 66 18.16 -7.14 27.63
N ILE A 67 18.34 -6.49 28.78
CA ILE A 67 19.14 -7.03 29.91
C ILE A 67 18.76 -8.46 30.28
N GLN A 68 17.49 -8.84 30.15
CA GLN A 68 17.00 -10.21 30.36
C GLN A 68 17.69 -11.24 29.43
N HIS A 69 18.38 -10.77 28.40
CA HIS A 69 19.10 -11.56 27.43
C HIS A 69 20.62 -11.30 27.46
N GLY A 70 21.12 -10.45 28.36
CA GLY A 70 22.55 -10.16 28.48
C GLY A 70 23.07 -9.12 27.51
N THR A 71 22.20 -8.34 26.88
CA THR A 71 22.59 -7.29 25.94
C THR A 71 22.42 -5.92 26.59
N VAL A 72 23.47 -5.09 26.49
CA VAL A 72 23.50 -3.70 26.94
C VAL A 72 23.94 -2.84 25.76
N MET A 73 23.16 -1.80 25.46
CA MET A 73 23.58 -0.80 24.49
C MET A 73 24.39 0.29 25.17
N VAL A 74 25.58 0.58 24.68
CA VAL A 74 26.48 1.61 25.22
C VAL A 74 26.54 2.78 24.24
N LEU A 75 26.32 4.00 24.75
CA LEU A 75 26.56 5.23 23.99
C LEU A 75 28.02 5.68 24.21
N PHE A 76 28.81 5.63 23.15
CA PHE A 76 30.21 6.05 23.16
C PHE A 76 30.47 6.96 21.96
N GLU A 77 31.01 8.16 22.20
CA GLU A 77 31.30 9.16 21.14
C GLU A 77 30.14 9.42 20.15
N ASN A 78 28.92 9.59 20.68
CA ASN A 78 27.68 9.78 19.92
C ASN A 78 27.30 8.60 18.99
N GLN A 79 27.86 7.41 19.21
CA GLN A 79 27.48 6.17 18.53
C GLN A 79 27.02 5.12 19.55
N THR A 80 26.08 4.28 19.13
CA THR A 80 25.56 3.19 19.97
C THR A 80 26.19 1.87 19.57
N TYR A 81 26.68 1.13 20.57
CA TYR A 81 27.27 -0.19 20.38
C TYR A 81 26.54 -1.24 21.19
N GLU A 82 26.27 -2.39 20.57
CA GLU A 82 25.65 -3.53 21.22
C GLU A 82 26.72 -4.40 21.90
N ILE A 83 26.69 -4.47 23.23
CA ILE A 83 27.59 -5.30 24.02
C ILE A 83 26.78 -6.43 24.64
N THR A 84 27.11 -7.67 24.28
CA THR A 84 26.41 -8.86 24.78
C THR A 84 27.33 -9.69 25.68
N THR A 85 26.91 -9.93 26.91
CA THR A 85 27.59 -10.85 27.83
C THR A 85 27.58 -12.27 27.25
N PHE A 86 28.72 -12.97 27.35
CA PHE A 86 28.83 -14.37 26.97
C PHE A 86 27.76 -15.19 27.65
N ARG A 87 27.07 -16.00 26.86
CA ARG A 87 25.94 -16.79 27.35
C ARG A 87 25.82 -18.12 26.66
N THR A 88 25.18 -19.05 27.34
CA THR A 88 24.64 -20.28 26.77
C THR A 88 23.11 -20.18 26.72
N GLU A 89 22.51 -20.93 25.80
CA GLU A 89 21.05 -21.04 25.74
C GLU A 89 20.64 -22.25 26.59
N SER A 90 19.83 -22.04 27.63
CA SER A 90 19.16 -23.13 28.32
C SER A 90 18.07 -23.71 27.41
N LYS A 91 17.75 -25.01 27.58
CA LYS A 91 16.72 -25.70 26.77
C LYS A 91 15.43 -24.87 26.67
N TYR A 92 14.95 -24.67 25.45
CA TYR A 92 13.71 -23.95 25.17
C TYR A 92 12.52 -24.74 25.73
N GLU A 93 11.86 -24.22 26.77
CA GLU A 93 10.51 -24.65 27.11
C GLU A 93 9.50 -23.85 26.27
N LYS A 94 8.71 -24.54 25.42
CA LYS A 94 7.60 -23.99 24.61
C LYS A 94 7.96 -23.18 23.35
N PHE A 95 9.12 -23.41 22.72
CA PHE A 95 9.49 -22.79 21.42
C PHE A 95 9.47 -21.26 21.41
N ARG A 96 9.58 -20.65 22.60
CA ARG A 96 9.72 -19.21 22.82
C ARG A 96 11.15 -18.94 23.26
N ARG A 97 11.71 -17.77 22.95
CA ARG A 97 13.04 -17.35 23.48
C ARG A 97 13.15 -17.70 24.96
N PRO A 98 14.27 -18.26 25.43
CA PRO A 98 14.40 -18.73 26.80
C PRO A 98 14.15 -17.58 27.78
N GLU A 99 13.34 -17.84 28.81
CA GLU A 99 13.05 -16.88 29.89
C GLU A 99 14.27 -16.62 30.79
N LYS A 100 15.28 -17.50 30.73
CA LYS A 100 16.54 -17.36 31.45
C LYS A 100 17.71 -17.63 30.52
N VAL A 101 18.66 -16.71 30.50
CA VAL A 101 19.94 -16.87 29.83
C VAL A 101 20.97 -17.20 30.91
N GLU A 102 21.78 -18.23 30.68
CA GLU A 102 22.87 -18.56 31.59
C GLU A 102 24.14 -17.86 31.11
N TYR A 103 24.63 -16.92 31.91
CA TYR A 103 25.88 -16.24 31.62
C TYR A 103 27.06 -17.16 31.89
N VAL A 104 27.98 -17.19 30.94
CA VAL A 104 29.24 -17.94 31.04
C VAL A 104 30.41 -16.98 30.92
N ARG A 105 31.61 -17.42 31.29
CA ARG A 105 32.84 -16.63 31.11
C ARG A 105 33.71 -17.12 29.96
N SER A 106 33.26 -18.14 29.22
CA SER A 106 34.00 -18.71 28.09
C SER A 106 33.46 -18.19 26.76
N LEU A 107 34.33 -17.56 25.96
CA LEU A 107 34.02 -17.17 24.58
C LEU A 107 33.60 -18.39 23.73
N GLN A 108 34.27 -19.54 23.91
CA GLN A 108 33.98 -20.74 23.12
C GLN A 108 32.53 -21.23 23.33
N GLU A 109 32.01 -21.14 24.55
CA GLU A 109 30.62 -21.52 24.84
C GLU A 109 29.62 -20.51 24.24
N ASP A 110 29.94 -19.21 24.20
CA ASP A 110 29.11 -18.22 23.49
C ASP A 110 29.09 -18.46 21.97
N LEU A 111 30.24 -18.78 21.38
CA LEU A 111 30.34 -19.04 19.95
C LEU A 111 29.65 -20.36 19.58
N LYS A 112 29.69 -21.38 20.46
CA LYS A 112 29.06 -22.69 20.26
C LYS A 112 27.55 -22.61 20.06
N ARG A 113 26.89 -21.66 20.71
CA ARG A 113 25.43 -21.50 20.61
C ARG A 113 24.97 -20.76 19.35
N ARG A 114 25.89 -20.21 18.55
CA ARG A 114 25.53 -19.43 17.36
C ARG A 114 24.95 -20.31 16.26
N ASP A 115 24.34 -19.66 15.27
CA ASP A 115 23.60 -20.34 14.22
C ASP A 115 24.52 -21.08 13.24
N PHE A 116 25.48 -20.39 12.65
CA PHE A 116 26.35 -20.92 11.61
C PHE A 116 27.83 -20.64 11.91
N THR A 117 28.72 -21.54 11.45
CA THR A 117 30.18 -21.46 11.64
C THR A 117 30.75 -20.12 11.17
N ILE A 118 30.29 -19.63 10.01
CA ILE A 118 30.65 -18.32 9.45
C ILE A 118 30.26 -17.12 10.32
N ASN A 119 29.35 -17.29 11.28
CA ASN A 119 28.97 -16.26 12.25
C ASN A 119 29.51 -16.55 13.67
N ALA A 120 30.24 -17.65 13.84
CA ALA A 120 30.77 -18.15 15.11
C ALA A 120 32.28 -17.90 15.25
N MET A 121 32.73 -16.75 14.72
CA MET A 121 34.10 -16.26 14.84
C MET A 121 34.13 -15.00 15.70
N ALA A 122 35.28 -14.78 16.33
CA ALA A 122 35.57 -13.60 17.12
C ALA A 122 36.94 -13.01 16.73
N VAL A 123 37.13 -11.71 16.89
CA VAL A 123 38.44 -11.07 16.70
C VAL A 123 38.74 -10.16 17.89
N ASN A 124 39.97 -10.25 18.40
CA ASN A 124 40.42 -9.43 19.53
C ASN A 124 41.00 -8.08 19.04
N ARG A 125 41.34 -7.19 19.98
CA ARG A 125 41.94 -5.88 19.66
C ARG A 125 43.30 -5.90 18.96
N ARG A 126 43.95 -7.07 18.85
CA ARG A 126 45.21 -7.26 18.09
C ARG A 126 44.96 -7.72 16.66
N GLY A 127 43.70 -7.95 16.29
CA GLY A 127 43.33 -8.50 14.99
C GLY A 127 43.49 -10.01 14.89
N GLU A 128 43.69 -10.72 16.01
CA GLU A 128 43.77 -12.18 16.03
C GLU A 128 42.36 -12.78 16.03
N ILE A 129 42.09 -13.66 15.06
CA ILE A 129 40.82 -14.36 14.96
C ILE A 129 40.82 -15.57 15.90
N LYS A 130 39.74 -15.71 16.68
CA LYS A 130 39.38 -16.92 17.40
C LYS A 130 38.27 -17.63 16.63
N ASP A 131 38.61 -18.77 16.07
CA ASP A 131 37.71 -19.64 15.32
C ASP A 131 37.82 -21.06 15.88
N PHE A 132 36.78 -21.48 16.61
CA PHE A 132 36.72 -22.80 17.25
C PHE A 132 35.90 -23.82 16.43
N PHE A 133 35.27 -23.38 15.33
CA PHE A 133 34.25 -24.15 14.61
C PHE A 133 34.47 -24.13 13.09
N ASP A 134 35.70 -23.89 12.64
CA ASP A 134 36.13 -23.86 11.24
C ASP A 134 35.36 -22.84 10.36
N GLY A 135 34.93 -21.72 10.95
CA GLY A 135 34.21 -20.65 10.27
C GLY A 135 34.99 -20.02 9.12
N GLN A 136 36.32 -19.83 9.26
CA GLN A 136 37.16 -19.31 8.18
C GLN A 136 37.22 -20.26 6.98
N LYS A 137 37.29 -21.57 7.24
CA LYS A 137 37.32 -22.59 6.20
C LYS A 137 35.99 -22.69 5.48
N ASP A 138 34.87 -22.63 6.20
CA ASP A 138 33.55 -22.62 5.57
C ASP A 138 33.31 -21.31 4.79
N LEU A 139 33.87 -20.19 5.24
CA LEU A 139 33.84 -18.91 4.53
C LEU A 139 34.60 -18.99 3.19
N GLU A 140 35.81 -19.57 3.19
CA GLU A 140 36.61 -19.80 1.98
C GLU A 140 35.88 -20.70 0.97
N HIS A 141 35.23 -21.76 1.47
CA HIS A 141 34.44 -22.68 0.63
C HIS A 141 33.05 -22.16 0.25
N LYS A 142 32.65 -20.96 0.71
CA LYS A 142 31.31 -20.38 0.51
C LYS A 142 30.19 -21.31 0.98
N LEU A 143 30.34 -21.86 2.18
CA LEU A 143 29.46 -22.86 2.78
C LEU A 143 28.78 -22.33 4.05
N ILE A 144 27.48 -22.53 4.16
CA ILE A 144 26.69 -22.31 5.37
C ILE A 144 26.56 -23.65 6.08
N ARG A 145 27.15 -23.75 7.27
CA ARG A 145 27.12 -24.93 8.14
C ARG A 145 26.65 -24.53 9.53
N ALA A 146 25.75 -25.32 10.12
CA ALA A 146 25.34 -25.08 11.51
C ALA A 146 26.50 -25.34 12.48
N VAL A 147 26.56 -24.58 13.59
CA VAL A 147 27.57 -24.84 14.63
C VAL A 147 27.20 -26.12 15.39
N GLY A 148 28.11 -27.09 15.44
CA GLY A 148 27.87 -28.36 16.13
C GLY A 148 26.78 -29.20 15.45
N ASN A 149 25.78 -29.67 16.20
CA ASN A 149 24.70 -30.49 15.67
C ASN A 149 23.55 -29.61 15.11
N PRO A 150 23.24 -29.68 13.80
CA PRO A 150 22.17 -28.89 13.18
C PRO A 150 20.78 -29.13 13.80
N GLU A 151 20.45 -30.37 14.18
CA GLU A 151 19.18 -30.70 14.84
C GLU A 151 19.02 -29.91 16.14
N GLU A 152 20.04 -29.93 17.01
CA GLU A 152 20.01 -29.19 18.25
C GLU A 152 19.87 -27.69 17.99
N ARG A 153 20.61 -27.15 17.00
CA ARG A 153 20.54 -25.73 16.65
C ARG A 153 19.14 -25.30 16.21
N PHE A 154 18.43 -26.12 15.43
CA PHE A 154 17.08 -25.79 14.94
C PHE A 154 15.97 -26.06 15.94
N ARG A 155 16.16 -27.03 16.84
CA ARG A 155 15.25 -27.26 17.99
C ARG A 155 15.31 -26.12 19.00
N GLU A 156 16.47 -25.49 19.16
CA GLU A 156 16.65 -24.29 19.97
C GLU A 156 15.89 -23.10 19.35
N ASP A 157 16.31 -22.61 18.18
CA ASP A 157 15.62 -21.53 17.48
C ASP A 157 15.33 -21.93 16.04
N ALA A 158 14.08 -22.33 15.78
CA ALA A 158 13.62 -22.70 14.45
C ALA A 158 13.74 -21.56 13.42
N LEU A 159 13.86 -20.30 13.86
CA LEU A 159 14.12 -19.18 12.95
C LEU A 159 15.48 -19.31 12.24
N ARG A 160 16.44 -20.06 12.80
CA ARG A 160 17.75 -20.29 12.17
C ARG A 160 17.60 -20.96 10.80
N MET A 161 16.54 -21.74 10.56
CA MET A 161 16.25 -22.31 9.25
C MET A 161 15.91 -21.22 8.21
N MET A 162 15.13 -20.20 8.58
CA MET A 162 14.88 -19.03 7.73
C MET A 162 16.15 -18.22 7.50
N ARG A 163 16.99 -18.07 8.54
CA ARG A 163 18.29 -17.40 8.42
C ARG A 163 19.21 -18.14 7.45
N ALA A 164 19.17 -19.47 7.37
CA ALA A 164 19.92 -20.23 6.36
C ALA A 164 19.50 -19.79 4.95
N ALA A 165 18.19 -19.78 4.66
CA ALA A 165 17.65 -19.34 3.37
C ALA A 165 18.03 -17.87 3.06
N ARG A 166 17.94 -16.98 4.07
CA ARG A 166 18.37 -15.59 3.95
C ARG A 166 19.87 -15.49 3.62
N PHE A 167 20.74 -16.17 4.36
CA PHE A 167 22.18 -16.08 4.14
C PHE A 167 22.60 -16.65 2.79
N MET A 168 21.96 -17.73 2.33
CA MET A 168 22.16 -18.23 0.97
C MET A 168 21.84 -17.14 -0.06
N SER A 169 20.76 -16.38 0.16
CA SER A 169 20.40 -15.25 -0.70
C SER A 169 21.36 -14.07 -0.60
N GLN A 170 21.75 -13.65 0.60
CA GLN A 170 22.60 -12.47 0.80
C GLN A 170 24.05 -12.70 0.37
N LEU A 171 24.61 -13.87 0.70
CA LEU A 171 26.04 -14.17 0.54
C LEU A 171 26.35 -14.97 -0.73
N ASP A 172 25.34 -15.52 -1.40
CA ASP A 172 25.50 -16.44 -2.55
C ASP A 172 26.31 -17.70 -2.18
N PHE A 173 26.00 -18.25 -1.00
CA PHE A 173 26.68 -19.42 -0.44
C PHE A 173 25.81 -20.68 -0.60
N ARG A 174 26.47 -21.84 -0.63
CA ARG A 174 25.81 -23.14 -0.57
C ARG A 174 25.57 -23.53 0.88
N ILE A 175 24.71 -24.51 1.12
CA ILE A 175 24.45 -25.06 2.45
C ILE A 175 25.04 -26.47 2.55
N GLU A 176 25.58 -26.82 3.71
CA GLU A 176 26.06 -28.18 3.99
C GLU A 176 24.90 -29.19 3.98
N ASP A 177 25.15 -30.39 3.46
CA ASP A 177 24.13 -31.44 3.31
C ASP A 177 23.45 -31.81 4.64
N ALA A 178 24.21 -32.02 5.73
CA ALA A 178 23.64 -32.36 7.04
C ALA A 178 22.79 -31.20 7.61
N THR A 179 23.26 -29.96 7.46
CA THR A 179 22.47 -28.77 7.80
C THR A 179 21.18 -28.70 6.97
N ARG A 180 21.23 -28.97 5.66
CA ARG A 180 20.04 -29.00 4.79
C ARG A 180 19.05 -30.08 5.20
N GLU A 181 19.51 -31.31 5.46
CA GLU A 181 18.67 -32.43 5.88
C GLU A 181 17.93 -32.10 7.19
N ALA A 182 18.62 -31.51 8.15
CA ALA A 182 18.00 -31.06 9.38
C ALA A 182 16.95 -29.95 9.13
N VAL A 183 17.15 -29.03 8.18
CA VAL A 183 16.10 -28.07 7.82
C VAL A 183 14.86 -28.79 7.28
N VAL A 184 15.03 -29.77 6.39
CA VAL A 184 13.90 -30.56 5.83
C VAL A 184 13.13 -31.28 6.94
N GLU A 185 13.84 -31.89 7.89
CA GLU A 185 13.22 -32.63 8.99
C GLU A 185 12.50 -31.71 9.99
N TYR A 186 13.12 -30.58 10.34
CA TYR A 186 12.66 -29.70 11.41
C TYR A 186 11.84 -28.49 10.96
N HIS A 187 11.61 -28.30 9.65
CA HIS A 187 10.79 -27.20 9.12
C HIS A 187 9.44 -27.00 9.84
N PRO A 188 8.70 -28.02 10.34
CA PRO A 188 7.42 -27.80 11.00
C PRO A 188 7.52 -26.95 12.28
N LEU A 189 8.70 -26.91 12.91
CA LEU A 189 8.96 -26.08 14.09
C LEU A 189 8.85 -24.58 13.79
N LEU A 190 9.00 -24.16 12.52
CA LEU A 190 8.86 -22.77 12.13
C LEU A 190 7.46 -22.22 12.44
N SER A 191 6.42 -23.06 12.45
CA SER A 191 5.05 -22.69 12.83
C SER A 191 4.91 -22.16 14.27
N LYS A 192 5.92 -22.39 15.12
CA LYS A 192 5.97 -21.92 16.51
C LYS A 192 6.62 -20.54 16.65
N ILE A 193 7.27 -20.04 15.60
CA ILE A 193 7.96 -18.76 15.63
C ILE A 193 6.97 -17.62 15.35
N ALA A 194 7.13 -16.50 16.07
CA ALA A 194 6.35 -15.29 15.82
C ALA A 194 6.52 -14.83 14.36
N VAL A 195 5.40 -14.55 13.69
CA VAL A 195 5.37 -14.24 12.26
C VAL A 195 6.17 -12.98 11.93
N GLU A 196 6.21 -12.00 12.83
CA GLU A 196 7.02 -10.78 12.68
C GLU A 196 8.50 -11.13 12.44
N ARG A 197 9.04 -12.11 13.18
CA ARG A 197 10.43 -12.54 13.01
C ARG A 197 10.63 -13.29 11.68
N VAL A 198 9.66 -14.10 11.28
CA VAL A 198 9.70 -14.80 9.98
C VAL A 198 9.66 -13.79 8.83
N ARG A 199 8.81 -12.76 8.94
CA ARG A 199 8.71 -11.67 7.97
C ARG A 199 10.02 -10.92 7.84
N ASP A 200 10.71 -10.61 8.93
CA ASP A 200 11.97 -9.87 8.88
C ASP A 200 13.07 -10.65 8.15
N GLU A 201 13.13 -11.97 8.35
CA GLU A 201 14.04 -12.85 7.60
C GLU A 201 13.63 -12.99 6.13
N TRP A 202 12.32 -13.08 5.86
CA TRP A 202 11.77 -13.12 4.50
C TRP A 202 12.06 -11.83 3.72
N ASN A 203 11.86 -10.66 4.32
CA ASN A 203 12.18 -9.36 3.74
C ASN A 203 13.65 -9.28 3.30
N LYS A 204 14.57 -9.71 4.19
CA LYS A 204 16.00 -9.72 3.91
C LYS A 204 16.40 -10.74 2.84
N LEU A 205 15.67 -11.86 2.75
CA LEU A 205 15.85 -12.85 1.68
C LEU A 205 15.42 -12.27 0.33
N LEU A 206 14.29 -11.57 0.26
CA LEU A 206 13.78 -11.02 -1.00
C LEU A 206 14.72 -9.99 -1.64
N ILE A 207 15.36 -9.15 -0.82
CA ILE A 207 16.31 -8.12 -1.28
C ILE A 207 17.76 -8.63 -1.37
N GLY A 208 18.01 -9.91 -1.11
CA GLY A 208 19.35 -10.48 -1.14
C GLY A 208 19.89 -10.64 -2.56
N ARG A 209 21.21 -10.48 -2.70
CA ARG A 209 21.94 -10.50 -3.98
C ARG A 209 21.56 -11.68 -4.89
N ASN A 210 21.41 -12.87 -4.32
CA ASN A 210 20.97 -14.07 -5.01
C ASN A 210 19.66 -14.61 -4.43
N ARG A 211 18.58 -13.80 -4.50
CA ARG A 211 17.20 -14.20 -4.15
C ARG A 211 16.84 -15.58 -4.71
N LYS A 212 17.22 -15.89 -5.95
CA LYS A 212 16.90 -17.15 -6.62
C LYS A 212 17.33 -18.37 -5.81
N ILE A 213 18.57 -18.41 -5.32
CA ILE A 213 19.08 -19.55 -4.54
C ILE A 213 18.36 -19.64 -3.19
N GLY A 214 18.14 -18.51 -2.51
CA GLY A 214 17.45 -18.48 -1.22
C GLY A 214 15.99 -18.97 -1.32
N ILE A 215 15.23 -18.49 -2.30
CA ILE A 215 13.85 -18.94 -2.52
C ILE A 215 13.82 -20.42 -2.96
N LYS A 216 14.73 -20.82 -3.84
CA LYS A 216 14.84 -22.24 -4.25
C LYS A 216 15.02 -23.14 -3.03
N PHE A 217 15.97 -22.82 -2.15
CA PHE A 217 16.18 -23.56 -0.91
C PHE A 217 14.94 -23.54 0.01
N PHE A 218 14.30 -22.38 0.16
CA PHE A 218 13.07 -22.22 0.95
C PHE A 218 11.91 -23.10 0.45
N VAL A 219 11.79 -23.29 -0.87
CA VAL A 219 10.81 -24.18 -1.50
C VAL A 219 11.21 -25.66 -1.34
N GLU A 220 12.46 -26.02 -1.69
CA GLU A 220 12.96 -27.41 -1.62
C GLU A 220 12.90 -27.98 -0.20
N THR A 221 13.09 -27.14 0.82
CA THR A 221 13.04 -27.52 2.23
C THR A 221 11.65 -27.42 2.86
N ARG A 222 10.63 -27.02 2.10
CA ARG A 222 9.23 -26.87 2.57
C ARG A 222 9.01 -25.85 3.69
N LEU A 223 9.98 -24.97 3.96
CA LEU A 223 9.83 -23.89 4.94
C LEU A 223 8.63 -22.98 4.61
N PHE A 224 8.36 -22.77 3.32
CA PHE A 224 7.20 -21.98 2.86
C PHE A 224 5.86 -22.52 3.35
N GLN A 225 5.72 -23.83 3.61
CA GLN A 225 4.46 -24.42 4.07
C GLN A 225 4.05 -23.92 5.46
N MET A 226 5.02 -23.47 6.26
CA MET A 226 4.79 -22.93 7.60
C MET A 226 4.54 -21.43 7.60
N CYS A 227 4.65 -20.77 6.45
CA CYS A 227 4.47 -19.34 6.31
C CYS A 227 3.02 -19.00 5.90
N PRO A 228 2.41 -17.91 6.41
CA PRO A 228 1.04 -17.56 6.09
C PRO A 228 0.80 -17.35 4.59
N GLY A 229 -0.20 -18.01 4.02
CA GLY A 229 -0.63 -17.80 2.63
C GLY A 229 0.28 -18.39 1.54
N PHE A 230 1.31 -19.16 1.92
CA PHE A 230 2.22 -19.82 0.99
C PHE A 230 1.88 -21.29 0.75
N GLN A 231 0.89 -21.86 1.44
CA GLN A 231 0.47 -23.24 1.23
C GLN A 231 -0.01 -23.44 -0.23
N ASN A 232 0.57 -24.42 -0.93
CA ASN A 232 0.30 -24.73 -2.33
C ASN A 232 0.68 -23.58 -3.32
N LYS A 233 1.74 -22.83 -3.02
CA LYS A 233 2.24 -21.71 -3.83
C LYS A 233 3.67 -21.95 -4.35
N GLU A 234 4.10 -23.20 -4.44
CA GLU A 234 5.42 -23.63 -4.86
C GLU A 234 5.81 -23.00 -6.20
N ASP A 235 4.96 -23.17 -7.22
CA ASP A 235 5.21 -22.67 -8.57
C ASP A 235 5.30 -21.14 -8.59
N ASN A 236 4.42 -20.45 -7.86
CA ASN A 236 4.42 -18.98 -7.77
C ASN A 236 5.70 -18.45 -7.10
N LEU A 237 6.22 -19.15 -6.09
CA LEU A 237 7.47 -18.80 -5.43
C LEU A 237 8.67 -19.08 -6.34
N VAL A 238 8.63 -20.15 -7.14
CA VAL A 238 9.64 -20.42 -8.18
C VAL A 238 9.63 -19.32 -9.24
N ASP A 239 8.46 -18.88 -9.71
CA ASP A 239 8.36 -17.76 -10.66
C ASP A 239 8.97 -16.47 -10.07
N LEU A 240 8.68 -16.15 -8.80
CA LEU A 240 9.30 -15.03 -8.09
C LEU A 240 10.82 -15.18 -7.97
N ALA A 241 11.33 -16.40 -7.76
CA ALA A 241 12.75 -16.70 -7.71
C ALA A 241 13.44 -16.47 -9.07
N LEU A 242 12.70 -16.68 -10.16
CA LEU A 242 13.19 -16.51 -11.53
C LEU A 242 12.99 -15.10 -12.08
N PHE A 243 12.23 -14.25 -11.39
CA PHE A 243 12.07 -12.85 -11.77
C PHE A 243 13.45 -12.17 -11.95
N PRO A 244 13.75 -11.55 -13.10
CA PRO A 244 15.12 -11.19 -13.46
C PRO A 244 15.62 -9.92 -12.76
N MET A 245 14.72 -9.09 -12.20
CA MET A 245 15.10 -7.83 -11.56
C MET A 245 15.44 -8.02 -10.07
N GLN A 246 16.37 -7.21 -9.59
CA GLN A 246 16.67 -7.09 -8.16
C GLN A 246 15.67 -6.13 -7.50
N PHE A 247 15.41 -6.34 -6.22
CA PHE A 247 14.52 -5.47 -5.46
C PHE A 247 15.36 -4.53 -4.59
N GLN A 248 15.20 -3.21 -4.78
CA GLN A 248 15.89 -2.20 -3.96
C GLN A 248 15.15 -1.91 -2.64
N GLY A 249 13.94 -2.42 -2.48
CA GLY A 249 13.11 -2.20 -1.30
C GLY A 249 12.15 -3.35 -1.02
N THR A 250 11.70 -3.42 0.23
CA THR A 250 10.74 -4.45 0.66
C THR A 250 9.38 -4.24 0.02
N THR A 251 8.89 -2.99 -0.07
CA THR A 251 7.58 -2.66 -0.66
C THR A 251 7.43 -3.22 -2.08
N ILE A 252 8.40 -2.94 -2.96
CA ILE A 252 8.35 -3.47 -4.34
C ILE A 252 8.49 -4.99 -4.40
N ALA A 253 9.29 -5.59 -3.50
CA ALA A 253 9.39 -7.03 -3.40
C ALA A 253 8.05 -7.69 -3.02
N TRP A 254 7.30 -7.07 -2.10
CA TRP A 254 5.95 -7.51 -1.73
C TRP A 254 4.93 -7.30 -2.85
N ILE A 255 5.00 -6.18 -3.58
CA ILE A 255 4.14 -5.92 -4.75
C ILE A 255 4.30 -7.04 -5.78
N VAL A 256 5.55 -7.37 -6.13
CA VAL A 256 5.86 -8.42 -7.10
C VAL A 256 5.49 -9.82 -6.57
N LEU A 257 5.72 -10.09 -5.29
CA LEU A 257 5.27 -11.34 -4.64
C LEU A 257 3.75 -11.49 -4.75
N VAL A 258 2.97 -10.49 -4.35
CA VAL A 258 1.50 -10.53 -4.39
C VAL A 258 1.00 -10.72 -5.83
N HIS A 259 1.65 -10.08 -6.81
CA HIS A 259 1.38 -10.30 -8.23
C HIS A 259 1.59 -11.78 -8.62
N PHE A 260 2.75 -12.36 -8.31
CA PHE A 260 3.04 -13.77 -8.62
C PHE A 260 2.13 -14.75 -7.90
N LEU A 261 1.68 -14.45 -6.68
CA LEU A 261 0.73 -15.28 -5.94
C LEU A 261 -0.68 -15.29 -6.55
N LYS A 262 -0.95 -14.41 -7.52
CA LYS A 262 -2.23 -14.23 -8.22
C LYS A 262 -3.38 -14.00 -7.24
N MET A 263 -3.17 -13.10 -6.28
CA MET A 263 -4.17 -12.77 -5.26
C MET A 263 -5.20 -11.76 -5.78
N GLU A 264 -6.46 -11.99 -5.42
CA GLU A 264 -7.56 -11.05 -5.64
C GLU A 264 -7.46 -9.87 -4.67
N ASP A 265 -7.93 -8.69 -5.09
CA ASP A 265 -7.76 -7.45 -4.32
C ASP A 265 -8.42 -7.50 -2.92
N THR A 266 -9.46 -8.31 -2.76
CA THR A 266 -10.15 -8.56 -1.48
C THR A 266 -9.29 -9.34 -0.48
N ASP A 267 -8.34 -10.14 -0.97
CA ASP A 267 -7.54 -11.06 -0.15
C ASP A 267 -6.17 -10.48 0.21
N ILE A 268 -5.66 -9.51 -0.58
CA ILE A 268 -4.33 -8.90 -0.35
C ILE A 268 -4.22 -8.34 1.06
N GLU A 269 -5.24 -7.63 1.54
CA GLU A 269 -5.20 -7.02 2.87
C GLU A 269 -5.14 -8.09 3.98
N SER A 270 -5.96 -9.14 3.89
CA SER A 270 -5.99 -10.19 4.90
C SER A 270 -4.67 -10.97 4.92
N PHE A 271 -4.09 -11.23 3.74
CA PHE A 271 -2.78 -11.83 3.57
C PHE A 271 -1.68 -11.00 4.24
N LEU A 272 -1.56 -9.71 3.91
CA LEU A 272 -0.52 -8.85 4.49
C LEU A 272 -0.69 -8.66 6.01
N ARG A 273 -1.94 -8.65 6.51
CA ARG A 273 -2.22 -8.66 7.96
C ARG A 273 -1.76 -9.93 8.64
N SER A 274 -1.86 -11.09 7.98
CA SER A 274 -1.37 -12.36 8.52
C SER A 274 0.16 -12.35 8.68
N TRP A 275 0.87 -11.61 7.82
CA TRP A 275 2.29 -11.31 7.92
C TRP A 275 2.64 -10.14 8.86
N LYS A 276 1.65 -9.58 9.56
CA LYS A 276 1.84 -8.50 10.55
C LYS A 276 2.37 -7.18 9.95
N CYS A 277 2.16 -6.96 8.66
CA CYS A 277 2.50 -5.69 8.00
C CYS A 277 1.74 -4.52 8.65
N SER A 278 2.40 -3.36 8.74
CA SER A 278 1.81 -2.12 9.23
C SER A 278 0.72 -1.62 8.28
N ARG A 279 -0.15 -0.72 8.76
CA ARG A 279 -1.22 -0.14 7.94
C ARG A 279 -0.67 0.61 6.72
N LYS A 280 0.46 1.32 6.88
CA LYS A 280 1.12 2.02 5.79
C LYS A 280 1.65 1.04 4.75
N GLU A 281 2.40 0.02 5.17
CA GLU A 281 2.90 -1.02 4.25
C GLU A 281 1.76 -1.70 3.48
N ILE A 282 0.65 -2.04 4.15
CA ILE A 282 -0.52 -2.64 3.50
C ILE A 282 -1.10 -1.71 2.44
N SER A 283 -1.26 -0.42 2.76
CA SER A 283 -1.77 0.58 1.82
C SER A 283 -0.85 0.70 0.61
N ASP A 284 0.44 0.92 0.85
CA ASP A 284 1.45 1.14 -0.19
C ASP A 284 1.57 -0.09 -1.12
N ILE A 285 1.56 -1.31 -0.56
CA ILE A 285 1.60 -2.55 -1.36
C ILE A 285 0.33 -2.71 -2.19
N ARG A 286 -0.86 -2.46 -1.62
CA ARG A 286 -2.13 -2.57 -2.37
C ARG A 286 -2.18 -1.58 -3.54
N MET A 287 -1.80 -0.33 -3.28
CA MET A 287 -1.71 0.70 -4.31
C MET A 287 -0.71 0.29 -5.40
N GLY A 288 0.48 -0.18 -5.02
CA GLY A 288 1.49 -0.62 -5.99
C GLY A 288 1.09 -1.85 -6.80
N VAL A 289 0.36 -2.81 -6.21
CA VAL A 289 -0.19 -3.97 -6.95
C VAL A 289 -1.25 -3.52 -7.95
N HIS A 290 -2.15 -2.62 -7.56
CA HIS A 290 -3.14 -2.03 -8.47
C HIS A 290 -2.46 -1.29 -9.63
N ALA A 291 -1.46 -0.46 -9.30
CA ALA A 291 -0.70 0.29 -10.27
C ALA A 291 0.08 -0.60 -11.24
N LEU A 292 0.75 -1.65 -10.74
CA LEU A 292 1.44 -2.63 -11.58
C LEU A 292 0.48 -3.32 -12.56
N LYS A 293 -0.71 -3.78 -12.10
CA LYS A 293 -1.71 -4.43 -12.96
C LYS A 293 -2.15 -3.52 -14.12
N ILE A 294 -2.33 -2.22 -13.88
CA ILE A 294 -2.70 -1.25 -14.92
C ILE A 294 -1.51 -0.90 -15.80
N ARG A 295 -0.33 -0.67 -15.21
CA ARG A 295 0.90 -0.31 -15.91
C ARG A 295 1.36 -1.39 -16.90
N MET A 296 1.03 -2.64 -16.64
CA MET A 296 1.25 -3.76 -17.57
C MET A 296 0.37 -3.68 -18.84
N GLN A 297 -0.70 -2.89 -18.83
CA GLN A 297 -1.65 -2.77 -19.95
C GLN A 297 -1.53 -1.42 -20.67
N LYS A 298 -1.27 -0.34 -19.93
CA LYS A 298 -1.10 1.01 -20.47
C LYS A 298 -0.02 1.78 -19.71
N PHE A 299 0.51 2.83 -20.32
CA PHE A 299 1.39 3.75 -19.61
C PHE A 299 0.60 4.57 -18.56
N TRP A 300 1.33 5.20 -17.63
CA TRP A 300 0.77 6.04 -16.57
C TRP A 300 -0.07 7.20 -17.13
N ASP A 301 -1.14 7.54 -16.41
CA ASP A 301 -1.94 8.74 -16.59
C ASP A 301 -2.09 9.48 -15.25
N TYR A 302 -2.58 10.71 -15.27
CA TYR A 302 -2.72 11.51 -14.04
C TYR A 302 -3.59 10.84 -12.97
N PRO A 303 -4.76 10.21 -13.28
CA PRO A 303 -5.54 9.52 -12.27
C PRO A 303 -4.76 8.42 -11.56
N LEU A 304 -4.08 7.56 -12.32
CA LEU A 304 -3.28 6.47 -11.73
C LEU A 304 -2.11 7.00 -10.92
N LEU A 305 -1.39 8.00 -11.44
CA LEU A 305 -0.27 8.61 -10.75
C LEU A 305 -0.69 9.30 -9.45
N TYR A 306 -1.81 10.03 -9.46
CA TYR A 306 -2.37 10.67 -8.29
C TYR A 306 -2.74 9.65 -7.20
N GLU A 307 -3.41 8.56 -7.57
CA GLU A 307 -3.79 7.51 -6.63
C GLU A 307 -2.57 6.79 -6.06
N THR A 308 -1.57 6.51 -6.90
CA THR A 308 -0.39 5.71 -6.54
C THR A 308 0.66 6.52 -5.78
N GLY A 309 0.83 7.78 -6.13
CA GLY A 309 1.95 8.62 -5.72
C GLY A 309 3.26 8.28 -6.44
N ILE A 310 4.09 9.30 -6.67
CA ILE A 310 5.32 9.18 -7.46
C ILE A 310 6.33 8.18 -6.89
N GLU A 311 6.47 8.09 -5.57
CA GLU A 311 7.43 7.18 -4.92
C GLU A 311 7.16 5.71 -5.27
N ILE A 312 5.90 5.27 -5.20
CA ILE A 312 5.51 3.90 -5.53
C ILE A 312 5.51 3.70 -7.05
N ALA A 313 5.09 4.71 -7.83
CA ALA A 313 5.11 4.64 -9.27
C ALA A 313 6.52 4.41 -9.83
N LEU A 314 7.53 5.10 -9.27
CA LEU A 314 8.95 4.88 -9.62
C LEU A 314 9.42 3.47 -9.28
N GLN A 315 9.02 2.92 -8.12
CA GLN A 315 9.35 1.53 -7.76
C GLN A 315 8.73 0.53 -8.75
N VAL A 316 7.50 0.76 -9.20
CA VAL A 316 6.86 -0.07 -10.23
C VAL A 316 7.59 0.06 -11.57
N GLU A 317 8.00 1.27 -11.95
CA GLU A 317 8.71 1.53 -13.21
C GLU A 317 10.13 0.94 -13.21
N GLU A 318 10.74 0.76 -12.03
CA GLU A 318 12.04 0.08 -11.86
C GLU A 318 11.96 -1.41 -12.23
N ILE A 319 10.86 -2.08 -11.91
CA ILE A 319 10.73 -3.53 -12.11
C ILE A 319 9.99 -3.92 -13.39
N ILE A 320 9.47 -2.95 -14.15
CA ILE A 320 8.59 -3.19 -15.30
C ILE A 320 9.30 -3.94 -16.44
N GLU A 321 10.62 -3.78 -16.55
CA GLU A 321 11.47 -4.53 -17.49
C GLU A 321 11.50 -6.03 -17.20
N GLY A 322 11.37 -6.41 -15.92
CA GLY A 322 11.23 -7.81 -15.52
C GLY A 322 9.94 -8.46 -16.01
N PHE A 323 8.95 -7.65 -16.39
CA PHE A 323 7.70 -8.08 -17.02
C PHE A 323 7.71 -7.97 -18.55
N GLY A 324 8.87 -7.68 -19.16
CA GLY A 324 9.04 -7.61 -20.62
C GLY A 324 8.58 -6.30 -21.25
N LEU A 325 8.42 -5.24 -20.47
CA LEU A 325 8.03 -3.89 -20.92
C LEU A 325 9.21 -2.93 -20.81
N THR A 326 9.20 -1.84 -21.56
CA THR A 326 10.25 -0.81 -21.45
C THR A 326 9.96 0.15 -20.31
N SER A 327 10.95 0.39 -19.45
CA SER A 327 10.91 1.45 -18.43
C SER A 327 10.96 2.84 -19.08
N GLN A 328 10.07 3.73 -18.67
CA GLN A 328 9.96 5.11 -19.15
C GLN A 328 9.98 6.07 -17.96
N THR A 329 10.97 5.90 -17.08
CA THR A 329 11.12 6.67 -15.84
C THR A 329 11.16 8.19 -16.07
N GLU A 330 11.85 8.68 -17.09
CA GLU A 330 11.91 10.13 -17.37
C GLU A 330 10.53 10.69 -17.76
N LEU A 331 9.76 9.94 -18.55
CA LEU A 331 8.40 10.35 -18.94
C LEU A 331 7.45 10.34 -17.73
N LEU A 332 7.62 9.38 -16.82
CA LEU A 332 6.86 9.35 -15.55
C LEU A 332 7.19 10.57 -14.67
N LEU A 333 8.47 10.96 -14.57
CA LEU A 333 8.89 12.16 -13.85
C LEU A 333 8.37 13.44 -14.52
N GLU A 334 8.32 13.50 -15.84
CA GLU A 334 7.69 14.60 -16.56
C GLU A 334 6.18 14.67 -16.25
N LEU A 335 5.49 13.53 -16.29
CA LEU A 335 4.07 13.43 -15.95
C LEU A 335 3.79 13.90 -14.51
N ASP A 336 4.65 13.57 -13.55
CA ASP A 336 4.55 14.05 -12.17
C ASP A 336 4.74 15.56 -12.07
N ARG A 337 5.65 16.15 -12.87
CA ARG A 337 5.83 17.61 -12.90
C ARG A 337 4.66 18.35 -13.52
N THR A 338 3.94 17.73 -14.45
CA THR A 338 2.82 18.34 -15.16
C THR A 338 1.45 18.01 -14.58
N ILE A 339 1.38 17.17 -13.54
CA ILE A 339 0.11 16.79 -12.94
C ILE A 339 -0.61 18.04 -12.39
N PRO A 340 -1.91 18.24 -12.70
CA PRO A 340 -2.59 19.48 -12.31
C PRO A 340 -2.75 19.68 -10.80
N ILE A 341 -2.74 18.58 -10.03
CA ILE A 341 -2.88 18.52 -8.58
C ILE A 341 -2.13 17.30 -8.03
N HIS A 342 -1.44 17.45 -6.89
CA HIS A 342 -0.87 16.32 -6.13
C HIS A 342 -1.74 15.95 -4.93
N SER A 343 -2.61 16.85 -4.49
CA SER A 343 -3.58 16.65 -3.42
C SER A 343 -4.85 17.45 -3.68
N ILE A 344 -5.95 17.11 -3.01
CA ILE A 344 -7.21 17.90 -3.09
C ILE A 344 -6.98 19.37 -2.71
N LYS A 345 -5.96 19.68 -1.91
CA LYS A 345 -5.63 21.05 -1.49
C LYS A 345 -5.06 21.90 -2.61
N ASP A 346 -4.59 21.28 -3.70
CA ASP A 346 -4.01 21.98 -4.84
C ASP A 346 -5.08 22.44 -5.85
N LEU A 347 -6.34 22.09 -5.61
CA LEU A 347 -7.46 22.63 -6.37
C LEU A 347 -7.51 24.14 -6.19
N ALA A 348 -7.74 24.87 -7.29
CA ALA A 348 -7.77 26.33 -7.33
C ALA A 348 -9.03 26.95 -6.69
N LEU A 349 -9.75 26.17 -5.88
CA LEU A 349 -10.92 26.58 -5.10
C LEU A 349 -10.88 25.87 -3.76
N ASP A 350 -10.99 26.64 -2.67
CA ASP A 350 -11.08 26.07 -1.33
C ASP A 350 -12.54 25.89 -0.86
N GLY A 351 -12.73 25.23 0.29
CA GLY A 351 -14.06 25.00 0.85
C GLY A 351 -14.83 26.28 1.23
N LYS A 352 -14.13 27.36 1.61
CA LYS A 352 -14.77 28.63 1.96
C LYS A 352 -15.28 29.34 0.71
N GLU A 353 -14.47 29.36 -0.35
CA GLU A 353 -14.86 29.89 -1.65
C GLU A 353 -16.01 29.10 -2.25
N LEU A 354 -15.97 27.76 -2.16
CA LEU A 354 -17.08 26.90 -2.60
C LEU A 354 -18.39 27.23 -1.86
N MET A 355 -18.33 27.37 -0.53
CA MET A 355 -19.51 27.75 0.27
C MET A 355 -20.03 29.14 -0.09
N ALA A 356 -19.14 30.11 -0.29
CA ALA A 356 -19.51 31.47 -0.71
C ALA A 356 -20.14 31.48 -2.11
N LEU A 357 -19.57 30.72 -3.05
CA LEU A 357 -20.07 30.58 -4.42
C LEU A 357 -21.50 29.99 -4.45
N LEU A 358 -21.73 28.95 -3.64
CA LEU A 358 -23.03 28.29 -3.53
C LEU A 358 -24.03 29.04 -2.63
N LYS A 359 -23.58 30.09 -1.91
CA LYS A 359 -24.34 30.88 -0.93
C LYS A 359 -24.88 30.04 0.23
N ILE A 360 -24.12 29.04 0.65
CA ILE A 360 -24.48 28.13 1.76
C ILE A 360 -23.77 28.55 3.05
N LYS A 361 -24.48 28.43 4.18
CA LYS A 361 -23.98 28.85 5.50
C LYS A 361 -23.35 27.73 6.33
N ARG A 362 -23.61 26.46 5.98
CA ARG A 362 -23.11 25.28 6.68
C ARG A 362 -22.60 24.28 5.64
N GLY A 363 -21.42 23.72 5.88
CA GLY A 363 -20.88 22.63 5.08
C GLY A 363 -21.57 21.29 5.40
N GLY A 364 -21.34 20.30 4.53
CA GLY A 364 -21.85 18.94 4.69
C GLY A 364 -21.13 17.95 3.78
N PRO A 365 -21.49 16.65 3.82
CA PRO A 365 -20.84 15.59 3.04
C PRO A 365 -20.80 15.84 1.53
N PHE A 366 -21.84 16.48 0.98
CA PHE A 366 -21.93 16.87 -0.44
C PHE A 366 -20.78 17.77 -0.93
N LEU A 367 -20.13 18.54 -0.04
CA LEU A 367 -18.94 19.31 -0.43
C LEU A 367 -17.79 18.39 -0.83
N GLY A 368 -17.63 17.26 -0.13
CA GLY A 368 -16.64 16.25 -0.47
C GLY A 368 -16.93 15.64 -1.84
N GLU A 369 -18.19 15.38 -2.16
CA GLU A 369 -18.62 14.87 -3.48
C GLU A 369 -18.30 15.86 -4.60
N ILE A 370 -18.51 17.17 -4.37
CA ILE A 370 -18.14 18.22 -5.33
C ILE A 370 -16.62 18.24 -5.56
N PHE A 371 -15.83 18.21 -4.47
CA PHE A 371 -14.37 18.18 -4.59
C PHE A 371 -13.87 16.93 -5.32
N GLU A 372 -14.51 15.78 -5.09
CA GLU A 372 -14.19 14.52 -5.74
C GLU A 372 -14.52 14.54 -7.25
N ASP A 373 -15.68 15.10 -7.63
CA ASP A 373 -16.09 15.31 -9.03
C ASP A 373 -15.09 16.22 -9.76
N ILE A 374 -14.75 17.37 -9.15
CA ILE A 374 -13.78 18.32 -9.70
C ILE A 374 -12.41 17.65 -9.85
N LYS A 375 -11.92 16.97 -8.80
CA LYS A 375 -10.63 16.26 -8.82
C LYS A 375 -10.57 15.27 -9.99
N ASN A 376 -11.59 14.44 -10.16
CA ASN A 376 -11.63 13.43 -11.21
C ASN A 376 -11.66 14.05 -12.61
N LEU A 377 -12.37 15.16 -12.80
CA LEU A 377 -12.39 15.89 -14.08
C LEU A 377 -11.08 16.61 -14.38
N VAL A 378 -10.43 17.18 -13.35
CA VAL A 378 -9.13 17.83 -13.45
C VAL A 378 -8.06 16.81 -13.84
N LEU A 379 -8.00 15.67 -13.15
CA LEU A 379 -7.06 14.59 -13.47
C LEU A 379 -7.35 13.95 -14.83
N ALA A 380 -8.60 13.93 -15.28
CA ALA A 380 -8.97 13.45 -16.62
C ALA A 380 -8.75 14.50 -17.73
N GLU A 381 -8.16 15.66 -17.41
CA GLU A 381 -7.95 16.79 -18.33
C GLU A 381 -9.25 17.32 -18.97
N LYS A 382 -10.39 17.11 -18.32
CA LYS A 382 -11.72 17.59 -18.75
C LYS A 382 -12.10 18.91 -18.10
N LEU A 383 -11.38 19.33 -17.08
CA LEU A 383 -11.59 20.59 -16.36
C LEU A 383 -10.22 21.20 -16.02
N GLU A 384 -9.98 22.44 -16.44
CA GLU A 384 -8.76 23.14 -16.09
C GLU A 384 -8.77 23.50 -14.59
N ASN A 385 -7.63 23.32 -13.91
CA ASN A 385 -7.48 23.70 -12.49
C ASN A 385 -7.28 25.22 -12.33
N THR A 386 -8.23 26.02 -12.81
CA THR A 386 -8.25 27.48 -12.63
C THR A 386 -9.50 27.91 -11.85
N PRO A 387 -9.42 29.00 -11.05
CA PRO A 387 -10.57 29.47 -10.29
C PRO A 387 -11.78 29.75 -11.19
N THR A 388 -11.57 30.28 -12.39
CA THR A 388 -12.63 30.62 -13.33
C THR A 388 -13.31 29.38 -13.89
N ALA A 389 -12.54 28.40 -14.37
CA ALA A 389 -13.10 27.16 -14.94
C ALA A 389 -13.89 26.37 -13.90
N ILE A 390 -13.31 26.20 -12.70
CA ILE A 390 -13.96 25.49 -11.58
C ILE A 390 -15.22 26.22 -11.11
N LYS A 391 -15.19 27.55 -10.91
CA LYS A 391 -16.37 28.32 -10.49
C LYS A 391 -17.50 28.23 -11.52
N ASN A 392 -17.18 28.35 -12.81
CA ASN A 392 -18.18 28.21 -13.89
C ASN A 392 -18.78 26.80 -13.92
N PHE A 393 -17.95 25.76 -13.76
CA PHE A 393 -18.39 24.38 -13.68
C PHE A 393 -19.36 24.15 -12.51
N ILE A 394 -19.03 24.63 -11.31
CA ILE A 394 -19.88 24.49 -10.12
C ILE A 394 -21.18 25.27 -10.29
N LEU A 395 -21.13 26.51 -10.76
CA LEU A 395 -22.35 27.31 -10.98
C LEU A 395 -23.29 26.65 -11.99
N LYS A 396 -22.74 26.09 -13.07
CA LYS A 396 -23.50 25.28 -14.03
C LYS A 396 -24.13 24.04 -13.39
N ARG A 397 -23.64 23.52 -12.26
CA ARG A 397 -24.19 22.35 -11.57
C ARG A 397 -24.81 22.67 -10.21
N ARG A 398 -24.96 23.95 -9.86
CA ARG A 398 -25.42 24.41 -8.53
C ARG A 398 -26.74 23.75 -8.12
N MET A 399 -27.70 23.68 -9.03
CA MET A 399 -29.02 23.12 -8.76
C MET A 399 -28.97 21.61 -8.48
N ILE A 400 -28.03 20.89 -9.11
CA ILE A 400 -27.77 19.47 -8.89
C ILE A 400 -27.19 19.26 -7.49
N TYR A 401 -26.23 20.10 -7.09
CA TYR A 401 -25.56 19.95 -5.79
C TYR A 401 -26.41 20.37 -4.58
N LEU A 402 -27.35 21.30 -4.76
CA LEU A 402 -28.12 21.90 -3.66
C LEU A 402 -29.56 21.38 -3.53
N ASP A 403 -29.95 20.40 -4.34
CA ASP A 403 -31.29 19.80 -4.31
C ASP A 403 -32.41 20.86 -4.51
N GLU A 404 -32.14 21.89 -5.32
CA GLU A 404 -33.06 23.02 -5.54
C GLU A 404 -34.23 22.64 -6.47
N ILE A 405 -35.42 23.17 -6.17
CA ILE A 405 -36.62 23.01 -6.99
C ILE A 405 -36.60 24.06 -8.10
N PHE A 406 -36.62 23.63 -9.36
CA PHE A 406 -36.81 24.48 -10.53
C PHE A 406 -38.31 24.64 -10.81
N THR A 407 -38.77 25.86 -11.09
CA THR A 407 -40.19 26.15 -11.30
C THR A 407 -40.45 26.88 -12.62
N ALA A 408 -41.45 26.41 -13.38
CA ALA A 408 -41.96 27.10 -14.56
C ALA A 408 -43.47 27.29 -14.48
N GLN A 409 -43.98 28.37 -15.09
CA GLN A 409 -45.40 28.69 -15.11
C GLN A 409 -45.96 28.63 -16.52
N TYR A 410 -47.13 28.01 -16.66
CA TYR A 410 -47.85 27.86 -17.92
C TYR A 410 -49.29 28.32 -17.76
N THR A 411 -49.83 29.04 -18.72
CA THR A 411 -51.26 29.36 -18.76
C THR A 411 -52.00 28.35 -19.62
N VAL A 412 -53.09 27.76 -19.11
CA VAL A 412 -53.90 26.80 -19.87
C VAL A 412 -54.55 27.50 -21.05
N GLN A 413 -54.10 27.19 -22.27
CA GLN A 413 -54.64 27.72 -23.52
C GLN A 413 -55.67 26.77 -24.11
N LYS A 414 -56.44 27.26 -25.09
CA LYS A 414 -57.43 26.45 -25.80
C LYS A 414 -56.84 25.15 -26.37
N LYS A 415 -55.63 25.21 -26.94
CA LYS A 415 -54.92 24.04 -27.49
C LYS A 415 -54.57 22.96 -26.46
N ASP A 416 -54.60 23.28 -25.17
CA ASP A 416 -54.19 22.38 -24.08
C ASP A 416 -55.37 21.55 -23.53
N LEU A 417 -56.60 21.85 -23.99
CA LEU A 417 -57.84 21.28 -23.47
C LEU A 417 -58.10 19.87 -24.00
N ALA A 418 -58.68 19.00 -23.16
CA ALA A 418 -58.88 17.58 -23.50
C ALA A 418 -59.68 17.36 -24.80
N SER A 419 -60.66 18.23 -25.06
CA SER A 419 -61.43 18.32 -26.31
C SER A 419 -60.58 18.61 -27.55
N GLU A 420 -59.59 19.50 -27.41
CA GLU A 420 -58.75 19.98 -28.52
C GLU A 420 -57.56 19.05 -28.77
N VAL A 421 -56.98 18.43 -27.74
CA VAL A 421 -55.87 17.45 -27.88
C VAL A 421 -56.37 16.04 -28.23
N GLY A 422 -57.70 15.83 -28.34
CA GLY A 422 -58.31 14.55 -28.70
C GLY A 422 -58.24 13.48 -27.59
N SER A 423 -58.07 13.90 -26.33
CA SER A 423 -57.95 12.99 -25.17
C SER A 423 -59.23 12.86 -24.35
N GLY A 424 -60.27 13.64 -24.67
CA GLY A 424 -61.59 13.61 -24.02
C GLY A 424 -62.55 14.63 -24.64
N MET A 425 -63.73 14.82 -24.03
CA MET A 425 -64.72 15.83 -24.47
C MET A 425 -64.80 17.06 -23.56
N LEU A 426 -63.99 17.09 -22.49
CA LEU A 426 -64.07 18.12 -21.46
C LEU A 426 -63.18 19.33 -21.78
N GLU A 427 -63.70 20.53 -21.49
CA GLU A 427 -62.99 21.81 -21.62
C GLU A 427 -62.09 22.08 -20.40
N VAL A 428 -61.17 21.16 -20.11
CA VAL A 428 -60.20 21.25 -19.00
C VAL A 428 -58.81 20.84 -19.49
N LEU A 429 -57.77 21.25 -18.77
CA LEU A 429 -56.38 20.86 -19.03
C LEU A 429 -56.29 19.35 -19.24
N SER A 430 -55.69 18.96 -20.36
CA SER A 430 -55.53 17.55 -20.72
C SER A 430 -54.30 16.92 -20.07
N THR A 431 -54.34 15.61 -19.85
CA THR A 431 -53.17 14.85 -19.38
C THR A 431 -51.96 14.95 -20.33
N PRO A 432 -52.12 14.88 -21.67
CA PRO A 432 -51.01 15.11 -22.60
C PRO A 432 -50.42 16.53 -22.52
N ALA A 433 -51.25 17.57 -22.35
CA ALA A 433 -50.74 18.93 -22.21
C ALA A 433 -49.97 19.12 -20.89
N LEU A 434 -50.48 18.56 -19.78
CA LEU A 434 -49.76 18.56 -18.52
C LEU A 434 -48.41 17.83 -18.63
N LEU A 435 -48.38 16.68 -19.33
CA LEU A 435 -47.14 15.98 -19.62
C LEU A 435 -46.15 16.86 -20.40
N ALA A 436 -46.62 17.56 -21.44
CA ALA A 436 -45.76 18.45 -22.24
C ALA A 436 -45.21 19.62 -21.41
N MET A 437 -45.98 20.17 -20.47
CA MET A 437 -45.50 21.20 -19.54
C MET A 437 -44.39 20.66 -18.62
N ILE A 438 -44.59 19.48 -18.03
CA ILE A 438 -43.58 18.80 -17.20
C ILE A 438 -42.33 18.49 -18.03
N GLU A 439 -42.53 18.00 -19.24
CA GLU A 439 -41.45 17.64 -20.14
C GLU A 439 -40.57 18.86 -20.49
N ASN A 440 -41.21 19.98 -20.82
CA ASN A 440 -40.52 21.23 -21.10
C ASN A 440 -39.79 21.78 -19.88
N THR A 441 -40.41 21.73 -18.70
CA THR A 441 -39.78 22.21 -17.46
C THR A 441 -38.52 21.40 -17.13
N CYS A 442 -38.57 20.07 -17.24
CA CYS A 442 -37.41 19.21 -17.04
C CYS A 442 -36.33 19.46 -18.10
N LYS A 443 -36.72 19.65 -19.37
CA LYS A 443 -35.79 19.97 -20.45
C LYS A 443 -35.07 21.29 -20.19
N GLU A 444 -35.80 22.34 -19.84
CA GLU A 444 -35.26 23.67 -19.54
C GLU A 444 -34.29 23.61 -18.37
N MET A 445 -34.67 22.92 -17.29
CA MET A 445 -33.79 22.70 -16.14
C MET A 445 -32.44 22.10 -16.58
N VAL A 446 -32.45 21.00 -17.35
CA VAL A 446 -31.20 20.35 -17.78
C VAL A 446 -30.45 21.18 -18.81
N GLN A 447 -31.14 21.87 -19.73
CA GLN A 447 -30.51 22.60 -20.82
C GLN A 447 -29.60 23.73 -20.31
N LEU A 448 -29.87 24.28 -19.12
CA LEU A 448 -28.99 25.23 -18.43
C LEU A 448 -27.62 24.65 -18.06
N HIS A 449 -27.49 23.32 -18.06
CA HIS A 449 -26.33 22.57 -17.59
C HIS A 449 -25.60 21.84 -18.71
N LEU A 450 -26.16 21.82 -19.93
CA LEU A 450 -25.55 21.16 -21.09
C LEU A 450 -24.62 22.10 -21.84
N ASP A 451 -23.55 21.53 -22.40
CA ASP A 451 -22.69 22.24 -23.33
C ASP A 451 -23.37 22.47 -24.68
N GLU A 452 -22.84 23.43 -25.44
CA GLU A 452 -23.40 23.80 -26.74
C GLU A 452 -23.45 22.59 -27.70
N GLY A 453 -24.57 22.42 -28.40
CA GLY A 453 -24.80 21.27 -29.29
C GLY A 453 -25.35 20.01 -28.62
N PHE A 454 -25.48 19.98 -27.30
CA PHE A 454 -26.18 18.92 -26.56
C PHE A 454 -27.61 19.32 -26.19
N THR A 455 -28.50 18.35 -26.20
CA THR A 455 -29.88 18.48 -25.71
C THR A 455 -30.31 17.24 -24.95
N THR A 456 -31.56 17.19 -24.50
CA THR A 456 -32.12 16.00 -23.86
C THR A 456 -33.38 15.53 -24.55
N VAL A 457 -33.60 14.22 -24.54
CA VAL A 457 -34.84 13.57 -24.98
C VAL A 457 -35.50 12.85 -23.81
N GLY A 458 -36.82 12.92 -23.71
CA GLY A 458 -37.57 12.13 -22.72
C GLY A 458 -37.50 10.65 -23.05
N THR A 459 -37.14 9.81 -22.09
CA THR A 459 -37.07 8.35 -22.29
C THR A 459 -38.09 7.58 -21.47
N HIS A 460 -38.58 8.16 -20.38
CA HIS A 460 -39.59 7.55 -19.53
C HIS A 460 -40.32 8.63 -18.73
N VAL A 461 -41.63 8.48 -18.57
CA VAL A 461 -42.44 9.32 -17.69
C VAL A 461 -43.54 8.48 -17.04
N ASP A 462 -43.72 8.67 -15.74
CA ASP A 462 -44.83 8.15 -14.96
C ASP A 462 -45.60 9.35 -14.40
N LEU A 463 -46.81 9.60 -14.90
CA LEU A 463 -47.62 10.79 -14.60
C LEU A 463 -48.95 10.40 -13.96
N THR A 464 -49.25 11.01 -12.83
CA THR A 464 -50.58 11.01 -12.21
C THR A 464 -51.22 12.39 -12.33
N HIS A 465 -52.34 12.50 -13.05
CA HIS A 465 -53.14 13.72 -13.17
C HIS A 465 -54.38 13.60 -12.27
N LYS A 466 -54.38 14.30 -11.14
CA LYS A 466 -55.30 14.12 -10.01
C LYS A 466 -56.55 15.00 -10.09
N LYS A 467 -56.44 16.20 -10.63
CA LYS A 467 -57.51 17.22 -10.64
C LYS A 467 -57.56 17.99 -11.95
N PRO A 468 -58.74 18.43 -12.40
CA PRO A 468 -58.87 19.24 -13.60
C PRO A 468 -58.50 20.71 -13.32
N SER A 469 -58.04 21.41 -14.36
CA SER A 469 -57.83 22.87 -14.37
C SER A 469 -58.56 23.51 -15.54
N LEU A 470 -59.14 24.69 -15.32
CA LEU A 470 -59.94 25.41 -16.32
C LEU A 470 -59.06 26.19 -17.31
N PRO A 471 -59.58 26.53 -18.51
CA PRO A 471 -58.92 27.45 -19.43
C PRO A 471 -58.58 28.78 -18.72
N GLY A 472 -57.36 29.29 -18.95
CA GLY A 472 -56.85 30.50 -18.30
C GLY A 472 -56.23 30.28 -16.91
N ALA A 473 -56.33 29.08 -16.33
CA ALA A 473 -55.61 28.75 -15.09
C ALA A 473 -54.08 28.83 -15.29
N VAL A 474 -53.35 29.20 -14.24
CA VAL A 474 -51.89 29.25 -14.24
C VAL A 474 -51.34 28.03 -13.50
N ILE A 475 -50.72 27.14 -14.26
CA ILE A 475 -50.12 25.91 -13.78
C ILE A 475 -48.65 26.17 -13.45
N THR A 476 -48.28 25.97 -12.20
CA THR A 476 -46.88 25.98 -11.76
C THR A 476 -46.36 24.56 -11.75
N VAL A 477 -45.36 24.28 -12.57
CA VAL A 477 -44.64 23.00 -12.56
C VAL A 477 -43.37 23.18 -11.73
N GLU A 478 -43.23 22.36 -10.70
CA GLU A 478 -42.05 22.24 -9.87
C GLU A 478 -41.30 20.96 -10.26
N VAL A 479 -40.01 21.07 -10.53
CA VAL A 479 -39.14 19.95 -10.88
C VAL A 479 -37.98 19.91 -9.89
N LYS A 480 -37.78 18.73 -9.32
CA LYS A 480 -36.66 18.39 -8.45
C LYS A 480 -35.81 17.35 -9.16
N PHE A 481 -34.52 17.63 -9.31
CA PHE A 481 -33.57 16.65 -9.80
C PHE A 481 -33.28 15.64 -8.68
N THR A 482 -33.31 14.34 -8.99
CA THR A 482 -33.07 13.30 -7.98
C THR A 482 -31.74 12.60 -8.13
N GLU A 483 -31.36 12.25 -9.36
CA GLU A 483 -30.13 11.48 -9.63
C GLU A 483 -29.70 11.66 -11.10
N GLN A 484 -28.41 11.51 -11.37
CA GLN A 484 -27.87 11.28 -12.70
C GLN A 484 -27.14 9.95 -12.74
N SER A 485 -27.48 9.11 -13.71
CA SER A 485 -26.79 7.85 -13.98
C SER A 485 -26.35 7.80 -15.44
N GLY A 486 -25.04 7.93 -15.66
CA GLY A 486 -24.47 8.07 -17.01
C GLY A 486 -25.03 9.29 -17.75
N SER A 487 -25.67 9.06 -18.90
CA SER A 487 -26.30 10.12 -19.69
C SER A 487 -27.76 10.41 -19.29
N LYS A 488 -28.32 9.69 -18.31
CA LYS A 488 -29.72 9.83 -17.88
C LYS A 488 -29.85 10.69 -16.64
N TYR A 489 -30.84 11.57 -16.66
CA TYR A 489 -31.23 12.46 -15.58
C TYR A 489 -32.62 12.06 -15.11
N TYR A 490 -32.79 11.99 -13.80
CA TYR A 490 -34.02 11.57 -13.13
C TYR A 490 -34.62 12.73 -12.35
N PHE A 491 -35.96 12.85 -12.40
CA PHE A 491 -36.69 13.96 -11.83
C PHE A 491 -37.93 13.50 -11.06
N GLU A 492 -38.24 14.22 -9.99
CA GLU A 492 -39.54 14.24 -9.36
C GLU A 492 -40.22 15.58 -9.63
N CYS A 493 -41.46 15.53 -10.13
CA CYS A 493 -42.18 16.70 -10.61
C CYS A 493 -43.53 16.83 -9.90
N ARG A 494 -43.96 18.06 -9.65
CA ARG A 494 -45.30 18.41 -9.18
C ARG A 494 -45.88 19.50 -10.06
N ALA A 495 -47.19 19.45 -10.28
CA ALA A 495 -47.92 20.51 -10.96
C ALA A 495 -49.00 21.05 -10.03
N LEU A 496 -49.08 22.37 -9.93
CA LEU A 496 -49.95 23.09 -9.00
C LEU A 496 -50.82 24.10 -9.75
N ASP A 497 -52.09 24.17 -9.38
CA ASP A 497 -53.03 25.22 -9.79
C ASP A 497 -53.42 26.00 -8.54
N GLN A 498 -53.08 27.30 -8.48
CA GLN A 498 -53.26 28.14 -7.30
C GLN A 498 -52.69 27.54 -5.99
N GLY A 499 -51.58 26.80 -6.10
CA GLY A 499 -50.92 26.12 -4.96
C GLY A 499 -51.55 24.77 -4.58
N VAL A 500 -52.61 24.34 -5.25
CA VAL A 500 -53.20 23.01 -5.07
C VAL A 500 -52.56 22.04 -6.06
N GLU A 501 -52.03 20.93 -5.57
CA GLU A 501 -51.46 19.90 -6.43
C GLU A 501 -52.53 19.28 -7.34
N ILE A 502 -52.33 19.40 -8.64
CA ILE A 502 -53.18 18.84 -9.69
C ILE A 502 -52.54 17.61 -10.34
N GLY A 503 -51.22 17.43 -10.22
CA GLY A 503 -50.53 16.26 -10.73
C GLY A 503 -49.12 16.08 -10.18
N SER A 504 -48.61 14.87 -10.32
CA SER A 504 -47.26 14.47 -9.89
C SER A 504 -46.65 13.52 -10.93
N ALA A 505 -45.35 13.64 -11.18
CA ALA A 505 -44.66 12.75 -12.11
C ALA A 505 -43.25 12.36 -11.68
N LYS A 506 -42.80 11.17 -12.12
CA LYS A 506 -41.39 10.81 -12.21
C LYS A 506 -40.97 10.85 -13.67
N HIS A 507 -39.90 11.57 -13.98
CA HIS A 507 -39.45 11.76 -15.35
C HIS A 507 -38.00 11.35 -15.53
N THR A 508 -37.66 10.83 -16.71
CA THR A 508 -36.29 10.51 -17.08
C THR A 508 -35.97 11.09 -18.44
N ARG A 509 -34.86 11.85 -18.51
CA ARG A 509 -34.35 12.42 -19.76
C ARG A 509 -32.92 11.94 -20.03
N ALA A 510 -32.60 11.62 -21.28
CA ALA A 510 -31.26 11.24 -21.70
C ALA A 510 -30.60 12.38 -22.48
N VAL A 511 -29.33 12.67 -22.17
CA VAL A 511 -28.52 13.64 -22.91
C VAL A 511 -28.07 13.04 -24.23
N VAL A 512 -28.23 13.81 -25.30
CA VAL A 512 -27.82 13.45 -26.66
C VAL A 512 -27.15 14.64 -27.33
N ASN A 513 -26.14 14.37 -28.16
CA ASN A 513 -25.59 15.38 -29.05
C ASN A 513 -26.51 15.49 -30.28
N ALA A 514 -27.03 16.69 -30.54
CA ALA A 514 -28.11 16.88 -31.51
C ALA A 514 -27.70 16.46 -32.93
N LYS A 515 -26.46 16.73 -33.33
CA LYS A 515 -25.95 16.43 -34.67
C LYS A 515 -25.77 14.93 -34.89
N THR A 516 -25.04 14.27 -34.00
CA THR A 516 -24.79 12.82 -34.12
C THR A 516 -26.06 12.00 -33.90
N PHE A 517 -26.99 12.47 -33.08
CA PHE A 517 -28.29 11.80 -32.91
C PHE A 517 -29.10 11.79 -34.21
N MET A 518 -29.16 12.90 -34.93
CA MET A 518 -29.85 12.98 -36.22
C MET A 518 -29.14 12.20 -37.33
N GLU A 519 -27.81 12.12 -37.30
CA GLU A 519 -27.02 11.31 -38.24
C GLU A 519 -27.28 9.80 -38.07
N LYS A 520 -27.54 9.32 -36.84
CA LYS A 520 -27.88 7.91 -36.57
C LYS A 520 -29.28 7.49 -37.01
N LEU A 521 -30.16 8.45 -37.30
CA LEU A 521 -31.53 8.22 -37.76
C LEU A 521 -31.65 8.19 -39.29
N LYS A 522 -30.59 8.54 -40.00
CA LYS A 522 -30.44 8.34 -41.45
C LYS A 522 -29.82 6.97 -41.69
#